data_AF-A0A9E5Y1A2-F1
#
_entry.id   AF-A0A9E5Y1A2-F1
#
_cell.length_a   1.000
_cell.length_b   1.000
_cell.length_c   1.000
_cell.angle_alpha   90.00
_cell.angle_beta   90.00
_cell.angle_gamma   90.00
#
_symmetry.space_group_name_H-M   'P 1'
#
loop_
_entity.id
_entity.type
_entity.pdbx_description
1 polymer ?
#
loop_
_entity_poly.entity_id
_entity_poly.type
_entity_poly.pdbx_seq_one_letter_code
_entity_poly.pdbx_strand_id
1 'polypeptide(L)'
;HDTPARFLFSRHMRAFSHGCIRVEKPLELAEILFSGSKKWTKETIKEVIRSKENKVIRIKNRLPILILYLTVLRNRDNTVTFLPDIYQRDKMILMGLDYHLKMAFGSPGDGEASS
;
A
#
# COMPACT_ATOMS: atom_id res chain seq x y z
N HIS A 1 0.43 12.36 0.26
CA HIS A 1 0.40 13.81 -0.06
C HIS A 1 -0.05 14.02 -1.50
N ASP A 2 -0.33 15.27 -1.90
CA ASP A 2 -0.67 15.63 -3.28
C ASP A 2 0.58 15.79 -4.18
N THR A 3 0.43 15.78 -5.50
CA THR A 3 1.50 16.03 -6.47
C THR A 3 0.99 16.76 -7.72
N PRO A 4 1.78 17.69 -8.30
CA PRO A 4 1.47 18.24 -9.62
C PRO A 4 1.68 17.20 -10.75
N ALA A 5 2.46 16.14 -10.50
CA ALA A 5 2.75 15.09 -11.48
C ALA A 5 1.62 14.04 -11.56
N ARG A 6 0.37 14.49 -11.76
CA ARG A 6 -0.84 13.64 -11.83
C ARG A 6 -0.76 12.58 -12.92
N PHE A 7 -0.09 12.89 -14.04
CA PHE A 7 0.09 11.98 -15.16
C PHE A 7 0.83 10.67 -14.80
N LEU A 8 1.53 10.61 -13.66
CA LEU A 8 2.19 9.38 -13.21
C LEU A 8 1.20 8.32 -12.71
N PHE A 9 -0.05 8.70 -12.39
CA PHE A 9 -1.07 7.73 -11.95
C PHE A 9 -1.58 6.84 -13.09
N SER A 10 -1.44 7.25 -14.36
CA SER A 10 -1.79 6.41 -15.52
C SER A 10 -0.73 5.35 -15.86
N ARG A 11 0.43 5.37 -15.19
CA ARG A 11 1.49 4.39 -15.42
C ARG A 11 1.15 3.05 -14.76
N HIS A 12 1.56 1.97 -15.43
CA HIS A 12 1.44 0.61 -14.89
C HIS A 12 2.33 0.43 -13.64
N MET A 13 3.62 0.74 -13.75
CA MET A 13 4.54 0.81 -12.61
C MET A 13 4.54 2.24 -12.05
N ARG A 14 4.32 2.41 -10.74
CA ARG A 14 4.17 3.72 -10.09
C ARG A 14 5.19 4.00 -8.97
N ALA A 15 6.28 3.27 -8.93
CA ALA A 15 7.37 3.42 -7.97
C ALA A 15 8.30 4.60 -8.31
N PHE A 16 7.75 5.82 -8.41
CA PHE A 16 8.47 7.03 -8.82
C PHE A 16 8.82 7.99 -7.68
N SER A 17 8.50 7.66 -6.43
CA SER A 17 8.71 8.56 -5.29
C SER A 17 9.96 8.20 -4.48
N HIS A 18 10.60 9.23 -3.91
CA HIS A 18 11.76 9.11 -3.04
C HIS A 18 11.39 8.79 -1.58
N GLY A 19 10.24 8.13 -1.34
CA GLY A 19 9.85 7.64 -0.01
C GLY A 19 8.48 8.11 0.50
N CYS A 20 7.90 9.20 -0.01
CA CYS A 20 6.54 9.60 0.35
C CYS A 20 5.47 8.97 -0.56
N ILE A 21 4.34 8.55 0.01
CA ILE A 21 3.19 8.03 -0.76
C ILE A 21 2.35 9.20 -1.28
N ARG A 22 2.19 9.26 -2.60
CA ARG A 22 1.32 10.21 -3.31
C ARG A 22 -0.08 9.62 -3.47
N VAL A 23 -1.10 10.44 -3.31
CA VAL A 23 -2.51 10.03 -3.44
C VAL A 23 -3.08 10.67 -4.71
N GLU A 24 -3.73 9.88 -5.55
CA GLU A 24 -4.29 10.35 -6.83
C GLU A 24 -5.42 11.34 -6.66
N LYS A 25 -6.28 11.12 -5.67
CA LYS A 25 -7.46 11.94 -5.36
C LYS A 25 -7.41 12.42 -3.89
N PRO A 26 -6.50 13.34 -3.54
CA PRO A 26 -6.29 13.75 -2.16
C PRO A 26 -7.47 14.56 -1.59
N LEU A 27 -8.22 15.28 -2.44
CA LEU A 27 -9.44 15.96 -2.02
C LEU A 27 -10.55 14.97 -1.65
N GLU A 28 -10.75 13.92 -2.46
CA GLU A 28 -11.72 12.87 -2.14
C GLU A 28 -11.32 12.13 -0.85
N LEU A 29 -10.02 11.86 -0.66
CA LEU A 29 -9.54 11.33 0.60
C LEU A 29 -9.86 12.28 1.77
N ALA A 30 -9.62 13.58 1.63
CA ALA A 30 -9.96 14.57 2.67
C ALA A 30 -11.47 14.59 2.98
N GLU A 31 -12.33 14.52 1.95
CA GLU A 31 -13.79 14.43 2.12
C GLU A 31 -14.18 13.17 2.92
N ILE A 32 -13.55 12.02 2.66
CA ILE A 32 -13.77 10.78 3.43
C ILE A 32 -13.30 10.94 4.88
N LEU A 33 -12.11 11.51 5.09
CA LEU A 33 -11.52 11.72 6.43
C LEU A 33 -12.38 12.63 7.33
N PHE A 34 -13.11 13.57 6.72
CA PHE A 34 -14.00 14.50 7.41
C PHE A 34 -15.48 14.18 7.23
N SER A 35 -15.83 12.99 6.74
CA SER A 35 -17.21 12.56 6.56
C SER A 35 -18.01 12.70 7.87
N GLY A 36 -19.20 13.30 7.78
CA GLY A 36 -20.06 13.62 8.94
C GLY A 36 -19.65 14.87 9.74
N SER A 37 -18.57 15.56 9.37
CA SER A 37 -18.20 16.84 9.99
C SER A 37 -19.13 17.96 9.53
N LYS A 38 -19.83 18.60 10.47
CA LYS A 38 -20.60 19.83 10.19
C LYS A 38 -19.73 21.03 9.83
N LYS A 39 -18.47 21.03 10.29
CA LYS A 39 -17.51 22.15 10.09
C LYS A 39 -16.66 21.98 8.84
N TRP A 40 -16.31 20.74 8.50
CA TRP A 40 -15.39 20.40 7.42
C TRP A 40 -16.14 19.72 6.29
N THR A 41 -17.01 20.47 5.63
CA THR A 41 -17.70 20.04 4.41
C THR A 41 -16.80 20.19 3.19
N LYS A 42 -17.19 19.59 2.06
CA LYS A 42 -16.52 19.75 0.76
C LYS A 42 -16.29 21.23 0.40
N GLU A 43 -17.30 22.07 0.61
CA GLU A 43 -17.29 23.49 0.29
C GLU A 43 -16.24 24.22 1.13
N THR A 44 -16.25 23.99 2.45
CA THR A 44 -15.27 24.60 3.37
C THR A 44 -13.85 24.14 3.10
N ILE A 45 -13.64 22.86 2.74
CA ILE A 45 -12.33 22.33 2.35
C ILE A 45 -11.85 23.02 1.07
N LYS A 46 -12.70 23.15 0.06
CA LYS A 46 -12.39 23.86 -1.19
C LYS A 46 -12.11 25.35 -0.98
N GLU A 47 -12.77 25.98 -0.02
CA GLU A 47 -12.51 27.37 0.35
C GLU A 47 -11.12 27.53 0.99
N VAL A 48 -10.76 26.66 1.94
CA VAL A 48 -9.41 26.65 2.53
C VAL A 48 -8.33 26.39 1.49
N ILE A 49 -8.57 25.49 0.51
CA ILE A 49 -7.62 25.28 -0.58
C ILE A 49 -7.47 26.53 -1.45
N ARG A 50 -8.59 27.23 -1.72
CA ARG A 50 -8.59 28.46 -2.52
C ARG A 50 -7.88 29.63 -1.86
N SER A 51 -7.84 29.69 -0.52
CA SER A 51 -7.09 30.74 0.19
C SER A 51 -5.57 30.64 -0.02
N LYS A 52 -5.07 29.46 -0.42
CA LYS A 52 -3.62 29.15 -0.56
C LYS A 52 -2.82 29.29 0.73
N GLU A 53 -3.48 29.47 1.87
CA GLU A 53 -2.83 29.54 3.17
C GLU A 53 -2.58 28.14 3.72
N ASN A 54 -1.42 27.95 4.34
CA ASN A 54 -1.10 26.70 5.01
C ASN A 54 -1.92 26.57 6.30
N LYS A 55 -2.82 25.57 6.34
CA LYS A 55 -3.66 25.29 7.50
C LYS A 55 -3.53 23.84 7.93
N VAL A 56 -3.22 23.62 9.21
CA VAL A 56 -3.18 22.29 9.82
C VAL A 56 -4.54 21.98 10.44
N ILE A 57 -5.24 20.99 9.90
CA ILE A 57 -6.54 20.53 10.40
C ILE A 57 -6.37 19.14 10.99
N ARG A 58 -6.64 19.00 12.29
CA ARG A 58 -6.58 17.70 12.96
C ARG A 58 -7.87 16.92 12.71
N ILE A 59 -7.74 15.66 12.31
CA ILE A 59 -8.84 14.71 12.26
C ILE A 59 -9.26 14.31 13.68
N LYS A 60 -10.57 14.17 13.92
CA LYS A 60 -11.11 13.85 15.25
C LYS A 60 -10.79 12.41 15.66
N ASN A 61 -10.98 11.48 14.72
CA ASN A 61 -10.77 10.06 14.96
C ASN A 61 -9.40 9.67 14.42
N ARG A 62 -8.60 8.98 15.24
CA ARG A 62 -7.33 8.42 14.77
C ARG A 62 -7.63 7.31 13.76
N LEU A 63 -6.99 7.36 12.62
CA LEU A 63 -7.08 6.35 11.58
C LEU A 63 -5.79 5.55 11.55
N PRO A 64 -5.83 4.24 11.83
CA PRO A 64 -4.65 3.40 11.67
C PRO A 64 -4.27 3.34 10.19
N ILE A 65 -2.98 3.47 9.91
CA ILE A 65 -2.42 3.35 8.56
C ILE A 65 -1.50 2.13 8.56
N LEU A 66 -1.88 1.12 7.76
CA LEU A 66 -1.06 -0.06 7.51
C LEU A 66 -0.53 0.03 6.08
N ILE A 67 0.80 -0.06 5.95
CA ILE A 67 1.47 -0.11 4.65
C ILE A 67 2.03 -1.52 4.50
N LEU A 68 1.36 -2.31 3.67
CA LEU A 68 1.74 -3.69 3.39
C LEU A 68 2.46 -3.77 2.05
N TYR A 69 3.51 -4.59 2.00
CA TYR A 69 4.20 -4.94 0.77
C TYR A 69 3.90 -6.39 0.45
N LEU A 70 3.01 -6.62 -0.51
CA LEU A 70 2.57 -7.95 -0.95
C LEU A 70 2.84 -8.07 -2.44
N THR A 71 3.57 -9.12 -2.82
CA THR A 71 3.86 -9.50 -4.21
C THR A 71 2.95 -10.62 -4.70
N VAL A 72 2.08 -11.14 -3.83
CA VAL A 72 1.10 -12.18 -4.13
C VAL A 72 -0.25 -11.77 -3.54
N LEU A 73 -1.30 -11.77 -4.36
CA LEU A 73 -2.67 -11.41 -3.97
C LEU A 73 -3.63 -12.53 -4.34
N ARG A 74 -4.51 -12.91 -3.41
CA ARG A 74 -5.65 -13.80 -3.70
C ARG A 74 -6.81 -12.96 -4.25
N ASN A 75 -7.28 -13.34 -5.43
CA ASN A 75 -8.44 -12.75 -6.08
C ASN A 75 -9.74 -13.34 -5.49
N ARG A 76 -10.87 -12.67 -5.73
CA ARG A 76 -12.18 -13.09 -5.19
C ARG A 76 -12.67 -14.43 -5.76
N ASP A 77 -12.23 -14.76 -6.96
CA ASP A 77 -12.53 -16.01 -7.67
C ASP A 77 -11.60 -17.17 -7.29
N ASN A 78 -10.84 -17.04 -6.19
CA ASN A 78 -9.81 -17.99 -5.72
C ASN A 78 -8.56 -18.10 -6.60
N THR A 79 -8.41 -17.29 -7.64
CA THR A 79 -7.16 -17.23 -8.40
C THR A 79 -6.11 -16.41 -7.64
N VAL A 80 -4.84 -16.52 -8.08
CA VAL A 80 -3.71 -15.81 -7.47
C VAL A 80 -3.06 -14.89 -8.50
N THR A 81 -2.80 -13.65 -8.11
CA THR A 81 -2.06 -12.67 -8.90
C THR A 81 -0.68 -12.47 -8.30
N PHE A 82 0.35 -12.59 -9.14
CA PHE A 82 1.73 -12.23 -8.80
C PHE A 82 2.05 -10.83 -9.32
N LEU A 83 2.65 -10.01 -8.47
CA LEU A 83 3.08 -8.64 -8.76
C LEU A 83 4.61 -8.57 -8.75
N PRO A 84 5.21 -7.64 -9.53
CA PRO A 84 6.67 -7.49 -9.53
C PRO A 84 7.25 -7.13 -8.15
N ASP A 85 8.29 -7.86 -7.73
CA ASP A 85 9.08 -7.59 -6.52
C ASP A 85 10.08 -6.44 -6.75
N ILE A 86 9.54 -5.23 -6.92
CA ILE A 86 10.32 -4.01 -7.20
C ILE A 86 11.35 -3.65 -6.12
N TYR A 87 11.22 -4.19 -4.90
CA TYR A 87 12.16 -3.95 -3.80
C TYR A 87 13.02 -5.17 -3.46
N GLN A 88 12.93 -6.24 -4.24
CA GLN A 88 13.75 -7.46 -4.10
C GLN A 88 13.67 -8.07 -2.69
N ARG A 89 12.48 -8.01 -2.07
CA ARG A 89 12.26 -8.50 -0.69
C ARG A 89 11.88 -9.98 -0.65
N ASP A 90 11.33 -10.52 -1.73
CA ASP A 90 10.82 -11.89 -1.74
C ASP A 90 11.93 -12.90 -1.55
N LYS A 91 13.14 -12.62 -2.08
CA LYS A 91 14.31 -13.49 -1.91
C LYS A 91 14.59 -13.80 -0.44
N MET A 92 14.56 -12.78 0.43
CA MET A 92 14.82 -12.98 1.86
C MET A 92 13.70 -13.78 2.55
N ILE A 93 12.45 -13.53 2.15
CA ILE A 93 11.28 -14.26 2.69
C ILE A 93 11.38 -15.74 2.30
N LEU A 94 11.66 -16.03 1.03
CA LEU A 94 11.80 -17.40 0.51
C LEU A 94 12.94 -18.16 1.19
N MET A 95 14.08 -17.52 1.43
CA MET A 95 15.19 -18.14 2.17
C MET A 95 14.78 -18.50 3.62
N GLY A 96 14.04 -17.61 4.29
CA GLY A 96 13.53 -17.89 5.64
C GLY A 96 12.50 -19.03 5.67
N LEU A 97 11.62 -19.09 4.68
CA LEU A 97 10.63 -20.16 4.54
C LEU A 97 11.27 -21.51 4.22
N ASP A 98 12.21 -21.55 3.28
CA ASP A 98 12.95 -22.77 2.92
C ASP A 98 13.71 -23.36 4.12
N TYR A 99 14.38 -22.50 4.90
CA TYR A 99 15.04 -22.92 6.13
C TYR A 99 14.05 -23.58 7.10
N HIS A 100 12.89 -22.96 7.33
CA HIS A 100 11.91 -23.49 8.28
C HIS A 100 11.22 -24.76 7.79
N LEU A 101 10.91 -24.84 6.50
CA LEU A 101 10.31 -26.03 5.90
C LEU A 101 11.27 -27.21 5.92
N LYS A 102 12.56 -27.00 5.65
CA LYS A 102 13.59 -28.05 5.78
C LYS A 102 13.72 -28.56 7.22
N MET A 103 13.64 -27.67 8.22
CA MET A 103 13.65 -28.11 9.62
C MET A 103 12.38 -28.86 10.03
N ALA A 104 11.22 -28.46 9.50
CA ALA A 104 9.93 -29.03 9.89
C ALA A 104 9.59 -30.34 9.16
N PHE A 105 10.06 -30.50 7.91
CA PHE A 105 9.63 -31.59 7.01
C PHE A 105 10.79 -32.36 6.35
N GLY A 106 12.04 -32.04 6.65
CA GLY A 106 13.22 -32.62 5.97
C GLY A 106 13.48 -32.00 4.59
N SER A 107 14.64 -32.26 3.99
CA SER A 107 14.89 -31.77 2.61
C SER A 107 14.07 -32.60 1.62
N PRO A 108 13.48 -31.98 0.59
CA PRO A 108 12.92 -32.75 -0.52
C PRO A 108 14.08 -33.47 -1.23
N GLY A 109 14.20 -34.78 -0.98
CA GLY A 109 15.28 -35.62 -1.52
C GLY A 109 15.89 -36.62 -0.54
N ASP A 110 15.65 -36.47 0.76
CA ASP A 110 16.26 -37.36 1.78
C ASP A 110 15.44 -38.66 2.01
N GLY A 111 14.39 -38.90 1.21
CA GLY A 111 13.40 -39.96 1.40
C GLY A 111 13.41 -41.11 0.38
N GLU A 112 14.29 -41.11 -0.62
CA GLU A 112 14.43 -42.23 -1.57
C GLU A 112 15.86 -42.79 -1.55
N ALA A 113 16.19 -43.54 -0.50
CA ALA A 113 17.23 -44.55 -0.55
C ALA A 113 17.13 -45.46 0.69
N SER A 114 16.15 -46.36 0.74
CA SER A 114 16.21 -47.59 1.56
C SER A 114 15.10 -48.55 1.14
N SER A 115 15.52 -49.60 0.41
CA SER A 115 14.90 -50.92 0.19
C SER A 115 13.49 -51.01 -0.37
#